data_AF-A0A6J8BPM2-F1
#
_entry.id   AF-A0A6J8BPM2-F1
#
_cell.length_a   1.000
_cell.length_b   1.000
_cell.length_c   1.000
_cell.angle_alpha   90.00
_cell.angle_beta   90.00
_cell.angle_gamma   90.00
#
_symmetry.space_group_name_H-M   'P 1'
#
loop_
_entity.id
_entity.type
_entity.pdbx_description
1 polymer ?
#
loop_
_entity_poly.entity_id
_entity_poly.type
_entity_poly.pdbx_seq_one_letter_code
_entity_poly.pdbx_strand_id
1 'polypeptide(L)'
;MCKVTPYLQAVSVCASVNTLAAIAVDRYLAICYTFNYKMKWKTSKCIMFAIWIFSLIISIPMALFYQRYVQSGSLLYVCGEMWENKFLEKIYFVGICICCYAVPLVLIIICYSLIGFRVWNRNAPGVYKSNGVIHKSKVKAVKMLTVVVVLFLFSWLPLYIIKFLIYFQMDEYDNLDFVRLLNNYIVPIAQWLGLSNSGINPIIYCLFSRKIRIRIKMMVKCCRYRFYDDNAAVEMNKQTKRFSSTRYFSVDYTNGQVVLRPHKHRKSGSKKQTNIYD
;
A
#
# COMPACT_ATOMS: atom_id res chain seq x y z
N MET A 1 -5.97 -29.27 9.25
CA MET A 1 -5.18 -28.52 8.26
C MET A 1 -5.94 -28.30 6.95
N CYS A 2 -6.49 -29.35 6.33
CA CYS A 2 -7.21 -29.24 5.04
C CYS A 2 -8.32 -28.15 4.98
N LYS A 3 -9.09 -27.93 6.05
CA LYS A 3 -10.09 -26.85 6.11
C LYS A 3 -9.49 -25.48 6.45
N VAL A 4 -8.57 -25.47 7.41
CA VAL A 4 -8.04 -24.25 8.02
C VAL A 4 -7.12 -23.49 7.07
N THR A 5 -6.25 -24.19 6.34
CA THR A 5 -5.29 -23.59 5.42
C THR A 5 -5.95 -22.78 4.30
N PRO A 6 -6.85 -23.34 3.48
CA PRO A 6 -7.51 -22.60 2.41
C PRO A 6 -8.42 -21.49 2.94
N TYR A 7 -9.05 -21.69 4.10
CA TYR A 7 -9.84 -20.66 4.76
C TYR A 7 -8.99 -19.44 5.15
N LEU A 8 -7.91 -19.65 5.93
CA LEU A 8 -7.03 -18.56 6.36
C LEU A 8 -6.34 -17.87 5.17
N GLN A 9 -6.00 -18.63 4.13
CA GLN A 9 -5.47 -18.09 2.89
C GLN A 9 -6.48 -17.16 2.22
N ALA A 10 -7.73 -17.59 2.05
CA ALA A 10 -8.79 -16.77 1.46
C ALA A 10 -9.06 -15.49 2.26
N VAL A 11 -9.16 -15.60 3.59
CA VAL A 11 -9.33 -14.44 4.49
C VAL A 11 -8.18 -13.44 4.34
N SER A 12 -6.94 -13.94 4.38
CA SER A 12 -5.74 -13.11 4.29
C SER A 12 -5.66 -12.35 2.96
N VAL A 13 -6.00 -13.01 1.85
CA VAL A 13 -5.99 -12.40 0.51
C VAL A 13 -7.07 -11.33 0.41
N CYS A 14 -8.31 -11.67 0.78
CA CYS A 14 -9.43 -10.74 0.75
C CYS A 14 -9.14 -9.49 1.60
N ALA A 15 -8.65 -9.67 2.82
CA ALA A 15 -8.32 -8.57 3.72
C ALA A 15 -7.20 -7.71 3.15
N SER A 16 -6.17 -8.33 2.54
CA SER A 16 -5.03 -7.61 1.96
C SER A 16 -5.42 -6.74 0.79
N VAL A 17 -6.17 -7.26 -0.19
CA VAL A 17 -6.59 -6.48 -1.37
C VAL A 17 -7.50 -5.32 -0.97
N ASN A 18 -8.49 -5.59 -0.11
CA ASN A 18 -9.41 -4.55 0.36
C ASN A 18 -8.68 -3.48 1.19
N THR A 19 -7.64 -3.87 1.95
CA THR A 19 -6.78 -2.90 2.64
C THR A 19 -6.00 -2.03 1.65
N LEU A 20 -5.48 -2.61 0.56
CA LEU A 20 -4.81 -1.84 -0.49
C LEU A 20 -5.77 -0.87 -1.18
N ALA A 21 -7.01 -1.28 -1.43
CA ALA A 21 -8.06 -0.41 -1.95
C ALA A 21 -8.37 0.75 -1.01
N ALA A 22 -8.55 0.48 0.30
CA ALA A 22 -8.74 1.52 1.30
C ALA A 22 -7.57 2.51 1.37
N ILE A 23 -6.32 2.01 1.28
CA ILE A 23 -5.12 2.85 1.22
C ILE A 23 -5.13 3.71 -0.06
N ALA A 24 -5.54 3.17 -1.20
CA ALA A 24 -5.63 3.94 -2.45
C ALA A 24 -6.64 5.09 -2.32
N VAL A 25 -7.80 4.85 -1.69
CA VAL A 25 -8.82 5.87 -1.40
C VAL A 25 -8.29 6.95 -0.45
N ASP A 26 -7.63 6.57 0.65
CA ASP A 26 -7.00 7.53 1.57
C ASP A 26 -6.02 8.45 0.82
N ARG A 27 -5.18 7.87 -0.05
CA ARG A 27 -4.21 8.62 -0.85
C ARG A 27 -4.90 9.52 -1.87
N TYR A 28 -5.98 9.04 -2.49
CA TYR A 28 -6.77 9.83 -3.43
C TYR A 28 -7.37 11.06 -2.73
N LEU A 29 -8.05 10.88 -1.60
CA LEU A 29 -8.67 11.96 -0.85
C LEU A 29 -7.63 12.98 -0.36
N ALA A 30 -6.50 12.52 0.17
CA ALA A 30 -5.43 13.38 0.67
C ALA A 30 -4.69 14.20 -0.41
N ILE A 31 -4.71 13.76 -1.67
CA ILE A 31 -4.02 14.43 -2.78
C ILE A 31 -4.99 15.26 -3.63
N CYS A 32 -6.19 14.76 -3.89
CA CYS A 32 -7.16 15.38 -4.80
C CYS A 32 -8.13 16.34 -4.08
N TYR A 33 -8.55 16.03 -2.84
CA TYR A 33 -9.68 16.68 -2.17
C TYR A 33 -9.27 17.63 -1.01
N THR A 34 -8.21 18.42 -1.20
CA THR A 34 -7.76 19.52 -0.29
C THR A 34 -6.75 19.11 0.80
N PHE A 35 -5.77 19.99 1.07
CA PHE A 35 -4.60 19.78 1.94
C PHE A 35 -4.91 19.47 3.42
N ASN A 36 -6.19 19.59 3.82
CA ASN A 36 -6.66 19.39 5.19
C ASN A 36 -7.33 18.02 5.43
N TYR A 37 -7.51 17.19 4.39
CA TYR A 37 -8.04 15.84 4.59
C TYR A 37 -7.00 14.97 5.33
N LYS A 38 -7.34 14.58 6.55
CA LYS A 38 -6.62 13.57 7.34
C LYS A 38 -7.66 12.58 7.85
N MET A 39 -7.54 11.32 7.43
CA MET A 39 -8.40 10.27 7.96
C MET A 39 -8.20 10.18 9.48
N LYS A 40 -9.30 10.30 10.23
CA LYS A 40 -9.27 10.15 11.69
C LYS A 40 -8.95 8.69 12.02
N TRP A 41 -8.14 8.47 13.05
CA TRP A 41 -7.80 7.12 13.55
C TRP A 41 -9.03 6.24 13.82
N LYS A 42 -10.11 6.82 14.36
CA LYS A 42 -11.38 6.10 14.59
C LYS A 42 -11.98 5.57 13.28
N THR A 43 -11.96 6.38 12.23
CA THR A 43 -12.45 6.01 10.89
C THR A 43 -11.58 4.91 10.28
N SER A 44 -10.25 5.05 10.33
CA SER A 44 -9.33 4.02 9.83
C SER A 44 -9.53 2.68 10.54
N LYS A 45 -9.71 2.69 11.87
CA LYS A 45 -10.01 1.48 12.64
C LYS A 45 -11.34 0.83 12.24
N CYS A 46 -12.38 1.63 12.06
CA CYS A 46 -13.68 1.14 11.61
C CYS A 46 -13.59 0.47 10.24
N ILE A 47 -12.91 1.12 9.28
CA ILE A 47 -12.66 0.56 7.94
C ILE A 47 -11.90 -0.77 8.04
N MET A 48 -10.81 -0.82 8.81
CA MET A 48 -10.05 -2.06 8.99
C MET A 48 -10.90 -3.16 9.60
N PHE A 49 -11.65 -2.87 10.66
CA PHE A 49 -12.54 -3.84 11.29
C PHE A 49 -13.59 -4.38 10.31
N ALA A 50 -14.22 -3.49 9.53
CA ALA A 50 -15.19 -3.89 8.51
C ALA A 50 -14.57 -4.80 7.44
N ILE A 51 -13.37 -4.47 6.96
CA ILE A 51 -12.64 -5.30 5.98
C ILE A 51 -12.37 -6.70 6.54
N TRP A 52 -11.94 -6.80 7.80
CA TRP A 52 -11.67 -8.09 8.44
C TRP A 52 -12.94 -8.92 8.61
N ILE A 53 -14.02 -8.33 9.12
CA ILE A 53 -15.31 -9.01 9.28
C ILE A 53 -15.83 -9.49 7.93
N PHE A 54 -15.80 -8.63 6.91
CA PHE A 54 -16.19 -9.01 5.56
C PHE A 54 -15.36 -10.20 5.02
N SER A 55 -14.04 -10.14 5.19
CA SER A 55 -13.11 -11.19 4.72
C SER A 55 -13.34 -12.53 5.42
N LEU A 56 -13.63 -12.50 6.73
CA LEU A 56 -13.96 -13.68 7.51
C LEU A 56 -15.27 -14.31 7.03
N ILE A 57 -16.32 -13.51 6.86
CA ILE A 57 -17.65 -13.97 6.46
C ILE A 57 -17.63 -14.57 5.05
N ILE A 58 -17.08 -13.87 4.07
CA ILE A 58 -17.09 -14.33 2.67
C ILE A 58 -16.27 -15.61 2.47
N SER A 59 -15.30 -15.88 3.35
CA SER A 59 -14.46 -17.07 3.28
C SER A 59 -15.07 -18.29 3.97
N ILE A 60 -16.19 -18.16 4.72
CA ILE A 60 -16.82 -19.27 5.46
C ILE A 60 -17.03 -20.52 4.60
N PRO A 61 -17.55 -20.43 3.36
CA PRO A 61 -17.75 -21.63 2.54
C PRO A 61 -16.46 -22.43 2.31
N MET A 62 -15.29 -21.79 2.24
CA MET A 62 -14.00 -22.52 2.18
C MET A 62 -13.78 -23.43 3.40
N ALA A 63 -14.24 -23.04 4.60
CA ALA A 63 -14.10 -23.88 5.79
C ALA A 63 -15.10 -25.04 5.83
N LEU A 64 -16.27 -24.87 5.21
CA LEU A 64 -17.34 -25.87 5.20
C LEU A 64 -17.11 -26.94 4.12
N PHE A 65 -16.79 -26.50 2.90
CA PHE A 65 -16.76 -27.36 1.71
C PHE A 65 -15.37 -27.96 1.39
N TYR A 66 -14.28 -27.47 1.98
CA TYR A 66 -12.99 -28.18 1.87
C TYR A 66 -13.01 -29.47 2.69
N GLN A 67 -12.74 -30.59 2.05
CA GLN A 67 -12.71 -31.90 2.71
C GLN A 67 -11.52 -32.74 2.21
N ARG A 68 -11.13 -33.71 3.03
CA ARG A 68 -10.11 -34.70 2.68
C ARG A 68 -10.80 -35.87 2.01
N TYR A 69 -10.37 -36.24 0.81
CA TYR A 69 -10.87 -37.41 0.09
C TYR A 69 -9.70 -38.25 -0.45
N VAL A 70 -9.97 -39.51 -0.78
CA VAL A 70 -8.99 -40.43 -1.36
C VAL A 70 -9.04 -40.27 -2.87
N GLN A 71 -7.88 -40.03 -3.49
CA GLN A 71 -7.80 -39.93 -4.94
C GLN A 71 -7.95 -41.34 -5.56
N SER A 72 -8.95 -41.51 -6.44
CA SER A 72 -9.26 -42.80 -7.08
C SER A 72 -8.01 -43.48 -7.64
N GLY A 73 -7.76 -44.71 -7.18
CA GLY A 73 -6.61 -45.53 -7.61
C GLY A 73 -5.30 -45.30 -6.84
N SER A 74 -5.31 -44.54 -5.73
CA SER A 74 -4.12 -44.35 -4.89
C SER A 74 -4.45 -44.34 -3.39
N LEU A 75 -3.48 -44.68 -2.53
CA LEU A 75 -3.56 -44.48 -1.07
C LEU A 75 -3.30 -43.01 -0.66
N LEU A 76 -3.25 -42.09 -1.63
CA LEU A 76 -2.97 -40.68 -1.40
C LEU A 76 -4.25 -39.94 -0.98
N TYR A 77 -4.16 -39.23 0.14
CA TYR A 77 -5.22 -38.36 0.59
C TYR A 77 -5.01 -36.95 0.07
N VAL A 78 -6.01 -36.43 -0.64
CA VAL A 78 -6.01 -35.09 -1.23
C VAL A 78 -7.00 -34.20 -0.48
N CYS A 79 -6.74 -32.90 -0.48
CA CYS A 79 -7.59 -31.89 0.11
C CYS A 79 -8.18 -31.04 -1.02
N GLY A 80 -9.50 -30.98 -1.10
CA GLY A 80 -10.17 -30.21 -2.16
C GLY A 80 -11.59 -29.83 -1.80
N GLU A 81 -12.19 -29.02 -2.67
CA GLU A 81 -13.54 -28.52 -2.54
C GLU A 81 -14.53 -29.61 -2.94
N MET A 82 -15.44 -29.95 -2.03
CA MET A 82 -16.51 -30.93 -2.23
C MET A 82 -17.84 -30.19 -2.14
N TRP A 83 -18.33 -29.74 -3.30
CA TRP A 83 -19.64 -29.12 -3.43
C TRP A 83 -20.63 -30.12 -4.01
N GLU A 84 -21.76 -30.32 -3.32
CA GLU A 84 -22.86 -31.16 -3.82
C GLU A 84 -23.52 -30.53 -5.05
N ASN A 85 -23.62 -29.20 -5.06
CA ASN A 85 -24.20 -28.45 -6.17
C ASN A 85 -23.14 -27.60 -6.88
N LYS A 86 -22.76 -28.03 -8.09
CA LYS A 86 -21.80 -27.34 -8.96
C LYS A 86 -22.22 -25.92 -9.36
N PHE A 87 -23.52 -25.63 -9.42
CA PHE A 87 -23.99 -24.28 -9.67
C PHE A 87 -23.66 -23.32 -8.51
N LEU A 88 -23.82 -23.78 -7.27
CA LEU A 88 -23.47 -22.99 -6.08
C LEU A 88 -21.95 -22.78 -5.96
N GLU A 89 -21.15 -23.78 -6.31
CA GLU A 89 -19.68 -23.67 -6.40
C GLU A 89 -19.27 -22.56 -7.37
N LYS A 90 -19.85 -22.55 -8.58
CA LYS A 90 -19.59 -21.54 -9.62
C LYS A 90 -20.02 -20.14 -9.15
N ILE A 91 -21.21 -19.99 -8.56
CA ILE A 91 -21.69 -18.71 -8.01
C ILE A 91 -20.75 -18.19 -6.93
N TYR A 92 -20.36 -19.05 -5.99
CA TYR A 92 -19.47 -18.68 -4.91
C TYR A 92 -18.11 -18.21 -5.44
N PHE A 93 -17.53 -18.96 -6.37
CA PHE A 93 -16.27 -18.61 -7.00
C PHE A 93 -16.33 -17.26 -7.72
N VAL A 94 -17.39 -17.01 -8.50
CA VAL A 94 -17.61 -15.73 -9.18
C VAL A 94 -17.78 -14.60 -8.16
N GLY A 95 -18.53 -14.83 -7.09
CA GLY A 95 -18.70 -13.87 -6.00
C GLY A 95 -17.37 -13.47 -5.36
N ILE A 96 -16.49 -14.44 -5.08
CA ILE A 96 -15.12 -14.17 -4.60
C ILE A 96 -14.33 -13.37 -5.64
N CYS A 97 -14.37 -13.75 -6.91
CA CYS A 97 -13.63 -13.03 -7.95
C CYS A 97 -14.09 -11.56 -8.06
N ILE A 98 -15.38 -11.29 -7.92
CA ILE A 98 -15.91 -9.93 -7.96
C ILE A 98 -15.49 -9.16 -6.71
N CYS A 99 -15.82 -9.68 -5.53
CA CYS A 99 -15.66 -8.98 -4.26
C CYS A 99 -14.20 -8.85 -3.79
N CYS A 100 -13.39 -9.89 -4.02
CA CYS A 100 -12.03 -9.98 -3.51
C CYS A 100 -10.98 -9.58 -4.56
N TYR A 101 -11.37 -9.42 -5.82
CA TYR A 101 -10.44 -9.11 -6.91
C TYR A 101 -10.92 -7.96 -7.80
N ALA A 102 -12.03 -8.10 -8.53
CA ALA A 102 -12.44 -7.12 -9.53
C ALA A 102 -12.83 -5.74 -8.96
N VAL A 103 -13.68 -5.70 -7.93
CA VAL A 103 -14.15 -4.43 -7.32
C VAL A 103 -12.98 -3.66 -6.68
N PRO A 104 -12.14 -4.28 -5.81
CA PRO A 104 -10.98 -3.60 -5.26
C PRO A 104 -10.00 -3.13 -6.34
N LEU A 105 -9.78 -3.94 -7.39
CA LEU A 105 -8.91 -3.60 -8.52
C LEU A 105 -9.37 -2.34 -9.22
N VAL A 106 -10.63 -2.31 -9.65
CA VAL A 106 -11.21 -1.17 -10.36
C VAL A 106 -11.12 0.09 -9.52
N LEU A 107 -11.44 -0.01 -8.22
CA LEU A 107 -11.34 1.12 -7.29
C LEU A 107 -9.90 1.65 -7.17
N ILE A 108 -8.91 0.76 -7.09
CA ILE A 108 -7.50 1.17 -7.03
C ILE A 108 -7.05 1.84 -8.34
N ILE A 109 -7.40 1.25 -9.49
CA ILE A 109 -7.06 1.81 -10.81
C ILE A 109 -7.65 3.20 -10.96
N ILE A 110 -8.93 3.39 -10.62
CA ILE A 110 -9.60 4.69 -10.68
C ILE A 110 -8.90 5.70 -9.76
N CYS A 111 -8.67 5.34 -8.49
CA CYS A 111 -8.02 6.24 -7.52
C CYS A 111 -6.64 6.70 -8.02
N TYR A 112 -5.80 5.77 -8.49
CA TYR A 112 -4.45 6.12 -8.96
C TYR A 112 -4.45 6.84 -10.30
N SER A 113 -5.37 6.54 -11.21
CA SER A 113 -5.53 7.26 -12.47
C SER A 113 -5.93 8.71 -12.22
N LEU A 114 -6.89 8.95 -11.32
CA LEU A 114 -7.31 10.30 -10.92
C LEU A 114 -6.17 11.08 -10.23
N ILE A 115 -5.39 10.42 -9.37
CA ILE A 115 -4.18 11.02 -8.78
C ILE A 115 -3.18 11.40 -9.88
N GLY A 116 -2.93 10.50 -10.82
CA GLY A 116 -2.02 10.73 -11.95
C GLY A 116 -2.46 11.91 -12.81
N PHE A 117 -3.73 11.94 -13.21
CA PHE A 117 -4.32 13.03 -13.98
C PHE A 117 -4.22 14.37 -13.22
N ARG A 118 -4.56 14.39 -11.92
CA ARG A 118 -4.47 15.60 -11.09
C ARG A 118 -3.04 16.12 -10.94
N VAL A 119 -2.05 15.22 -10.90
CA VAL A 119 -0.62 15.56 -10.82
C VAL A 119 -0.10 16.07 -12.17
N TRP A 120 -0.50 15.44 -13.27
CA TRP A 120 -0.11 15.83 -14.62
C TRP A 120 -0.67 17.20 -15.01
N ASN A 121 -1.97 17.41 -14.77
CA ASN A 121 -2.68 18.63 -15.18
C ASN A 121 -2.33 19.86 -14.32
N ARG A 122 -1.50 19.71 -13.28
CA ARG A 122 -0.98 20.82 -12.46
C ARG A 122 0.40 21.31 -12.88
N ASN A 123 1.06 20.66 -13.85
CA ASN A 123 2.37 21.07 -14.37
C ASN A 123 2.25 22.01 -15.59
N ALA A 124 1.43 23.06 -15.49
CA ALA A 124 1.48 24.20 -16.42
C ALA A 124 2.43 25.28 -15.86
N PRO A 125 3.19 26.01 -16.71
CA PRO A 125 4.51 26.54 -16.40
C PRO A 125 4.47 27.88 -15.66
N GLY A 126 5.42 28.07 -14.74
CA GLY A 126 5.77 29.39 -14.19
C GLY A 126 5.66 29.51 -12.68
N VAL A 127 6.79 29.83 -12.06
CA VAL A 127 6.98 30.33 -10.69
C VAL A 127 7.01 29.29 -9.56
N TYR A 128 8.25 29.11 -9.08
CA TYR A 128 8.68 28.42 -7.86
C TYR A 128 7.62 28.28 -6.76
N LYS A 129 7.30 27.04 -6.37
CA LYS A 129 6.61 26.76 -5.10
C LYS A 129 7.38 25.72 -4.30
N SER A 130 7.81 26.12 -3.11
CA SER A 130 8.43 25.28 -2.07
C SER A 130 7.57 24.05 -1.69
N ASN A 131 6.30 24.02 -2.09
CA ASN A 131 5.38 22.87 -1.98
C ASN A 131 5.73 21.69 -2.92
N GLY A 132 6.61 21.88 -3.91
CA GLY A 132 6.97 20.86 -4.89
C GLY A 132 7.68 19.63 -4.30
N VAL A 133 8.46 19.79 -3.23
CA VAL A 133 9.21 18.67 -2.61
C VAL A 133 8.29 17.72 -1.84
N ILE A 134 7.30 18.26 -1.11
CA ILE A 134 6.30 17.47 -0.38
C ILE A 134 5.39 16.72 -1.36
N HIS A 135 4.98 17.37 -2.46
CA HIS A 135 4.19 16.74 -3.52
C HIS A 135 4.97 15.63 -4.25
N LYS A 136 6.24 15.87 -4.63
CA LYS A 136 7.10 14.84 -5.25
C LYS A 136 7.30 13.61 -4.34
N SER A 137 7.41 13.81 -3.03
CA SER A 137 7.49 12.73 -2.04
C SER A 137 6.19 11.91 -1.95
N LYS A 138 5.02 12.58 -1.95
CA LYS A 138 3.70 11.91 -1.93
C LYS A 138 3.42 11.13 -3.23
N VAL A 139 3.76 11.69 -4.39
CA VAL A 139 3.60 11.02 -5.70
C VAL A 139 4.52 9.80 -5.80
N LYS A 140 5.74 9.87 -5.26
CA LYS A 140 6.64 8.71 -5.21
C LYS A 140 6.07 7.56 -4.37
N ALA A 141 5.44 7.88 -3.23
CA ALA A 141 4.76 6.89 -2.41
C ALA A 141 3.55 6.27 -3.14
N VAL A 142 2.81 7.06 -3.94
CA VAL A 142 1.72 6.54 -4.77
C VAL A 142 2.23 5.60 -5.86
N LYS A 143 3.24 5.99 -6.65
CA LYS A 143 3.85 5.15 -7.69
C LYS A 143 4.34 3.81 -7.14
N MET A 144 4.93 3.85 -5.94
CA MET A 144 5.34 2.67 -5.21
C MET A 144 4.17 1.76 -4.84
N LEU A 145 3.10 2.31 -4.27
CA LEU A 145 1.91 1.53 -3.90
C LEU A 145 1.22 0.95 -5.13
N THR A 146 1.21 1.65 -6.27
CA THR A 146 0.74 1.10 -7.55
C THR A 146 1.52 -0.14 -7.95
N VAL A 147 2.86 -0.15 -7.81
CA VAL A 147 3.68 -1.33 -8.12
C VAL A 147 3.37 -2.50 -7.17
N VAL A 148 3.15 -2.23 -5.87
CA VAL A 148 2.71 -3.28 -4.90
C VAL A 148 1.42 -3.94 -5.37
N VAL A 149 0.43 -3.12 -5.72
CA VAL A 149 -0.88 -3.60 -6.15
C VAL A 149 -0.75 -4.41 -7.44
N VAL A 150 -0.06 -3.89 -8.45
CA VAL A 150 0.11 -4.57 -9.73
C VAL A 150 0.78 -5.94 -9.56
N LEU A 151 1.84 -6.02 -8.75
CA LEU A 151 2.52 -7.30 -8.48
C LEU A 151 1.63 -8.28 -7.71
N PHE A 152 0.86 -7.81 -6.73
CA PHE A 152 -0.14 -8.61 -6.05
C PHE A 152 -1.18 -9.15 -7.04
N LEU A 153 -1.64 -8.35 -7.99
CA LEU A 153 -2.71 -8.77 -8.90
C LEU A 153 -2.22 -9.82 -9.89
N PHE A 154 -1.06 -9.56 -10.50
CA PHE A 154 -0.45 -10.51 -11.44
C PHE A 154 0.00 -11.81 -10.79
N SER A 155 0.30 -11.82 -9.49
CA SER A 155 0.65 -13.06 -8.79
C SER A 155 -0.55 -13.98 -8.55
N TRP A 156 -1.76 -13.43 -8.42
CA TRP A 156 -3.00 -14.19 -8.21
C TRP A 156 -3.78 -14.50 -9.48
N LEU A 157 -3.61 -13.68 -10.52
CA LEU A 157 -4.33 -13.83 -11.79
C LEU A 157 -4.19 -15.25 -12.40
N PRO A 158 -3.00 -15.89 -12.46
CA PRO A 158 -2.86 -17.24 -13.03
C PRO A 158 -3.74 -18.26 -12.29
N LEU A 159 -3.80 -18.18 -10.95
CA LEU A 159 -4.59 -19.08 -10.13
C LEU A 159 -6.08 -18.90 -10.38
N TYR A 160 -6.56 -17.65 -10.44
CA TYR A 160 -7.97 -17.36 -10.73
C TYR A 160 -8.37 -17.80 -12.14
N ILE A 161 -7.50 -17.59 -13.14
CA ILE A 161 -7.74 -18.07 -14.51
C ILE A 161 -7.82 -19.59 -14.53
N ILE A 162 -6.87 -20.31 -13.91
CA ILE A 162 -6.88 -21.77 -13.87
C ILE A 162 -8.15 -22.28 -13.20
N LYS A 163 -8.54 -21.72 -12.04
CA LYS A 163 -9.78 -22.11 -11.36
C LYS A 163 -11.02 -21.80 -12.20
N PHE A 164 -11.06 -20.66 -12.87
CA PHE A 164 -12.15 -20.30 -13.77
C PHE A 164 -12.28 -21.33 -14.90
N LEU A 165 -11.17 -21.69 -15.55
CA LEU A 165 -11.15 -22.71 -16.61
C LEU A 165 -11.64 -24.07 -16.07
N ILE A 166 -11.17 -24.49 -14.89
CA ILE A 166 -11.60 -25.75 -14.25
C ILE A 166 -13.11 -25.74 -13.99
N TYR A 167 -13.67 -24.67 -13.41
CA TYR A 167 -15.09 -24.64 -13.06
C TYR A 167 -16.05 -24.41 -14.23
N PHE A 168 -15.62 -23.77 -15.33
CA PHE A 168 -16.51 -23.37 -16.42
C PHE A 168 -16.28 -24.10 -17.75
N GLN A 169 -15.10 -24.67 -17.98
CA GLN A 169 -14.78 -25.35 -19.24
C GLN A 169 -14.46 -26.84 -19.09
N MET A 170 -14.16 -27.33 -17.89
CA MET A 170 -13.57 -28.67 -17.70
C MET A 170 -14.52 -29.66 -17.00
N ASP A 171 -15.84 -29.55 -17.22
CA ASP A 171 -16.79 -30.53 -16.68
C ASP A 171 -16.65 -31.93 -17.35
N GLU A 172 -15.85 -32.08 -18.41
CA GLU A 172 -15.81 -33.31 -19.24
C GLU A 172 -14.48 -33.49 -20.03
N TYR A 173 -13.32 -33.65 -19.38
CA TYR A 173 -12.06 -33.97 -20.09
C TYR A 173 -11.32 -35.17 -19.47
N ASP A 174 -11.33 -36.29 -20.20
CA ASP A 174 -10.71 -37.58 -19.86
C ASP A 174 -9.17 -37.61 -19.91
N ASN A 175 -8.47 -36.51 -20.21
CA ASN A 175 -7.01 -36.49 -20.20
C ASN A 175 -6.46 -36.33 -18.78
N LEU A 176 -6.41 -37.47 -18.10
CA LEU A 176 -5.84 -37.67 -16.77
C LEU A 176 -4.43 -37.04 -16.62
N ASP A 177 -3.62 -37.04 -17.68
CA ASP A 177 -2.25 -36.49 -17.65
C ASP A 177 -2.22 -34.96 -17.58
N PHE A 178 -3.14 -34.28 -18.28
CA PHE A 178 -3.24 -32.82 -18.20
C PHE A 178 -3.75 -32.38 -16.82
N VAL A 179 -4.74 -33.08 -16.27
CA VAL A 179 -5.28 -32.82 -14.93
C VAL A 179 -4.22 -33.06 -13.85
N ARG A 180 -3.40 -34.12 -13.99
CA ARG A 180 -2.25 -34.38 -13.11
C ARG A 180 -1.19 -33.30 -13.20
N LEU A 181 -0.83 -32.85 -14.40
CA LEU A 181 0.13 -31.76 -14.60
C LEU A 181 -0.35 -30.47 -13.92
N LEU A 182 -1.63 -30.13 -14.13
CA LEU A 182 -2.28 -28.96 -13.53
C LEU A 182 -2.26 -29.02 -12.00
N ASN A 183 -2.77 -30.10 -11.40
CA ASN A 183 -2.92 -30.21 -9.95
C ASN A 183 -1.60 -30.41 -9.21
N ASN A 184 -0.63 -31.13 -9.79
CA ASN A 184 0.62 -31.45 -9.09
C ASN A 184 1.71 -30.38 -9.26
N TYR A 185 1.68 -29.62 -10.36
CA TYR A 185 2.74 -28.67 -10.67
C TYR A 185 2.22 -27.24 -10.80
N ILE A 186 1.26 -27.00 -11.69
CA ILE A 186 0.86 -25.63 -12.04
C ILE A 186 0.10 -24.94 -10.90
N VAL A 187 -0.86 -25.62 -10.27
CA VAL A 187 -1.65 -25.06 -9.16
C VAL A 187 -0.78 -24.75 -7.94
N PRO A 188 0.10 -25.63 -7.45
CA PRO A 188 1.02 -25.31 -6.35
C PRO A 188 1.95 -24.14 -6.65
N ILE A 189 2.50 -24.05 -7.85
CA ILE A 189 3.35 -22.94 -8.27
C ILE A 189 2.56 -21.62 -8.28
N ALA A 190 1.35 -21.62 -8.86
CA ALA A 190 0.48 -20.46 -8.85
C ALA A 190 0.06 -20.06 -7.43
N GLN A 191 -0.16 -21.03 -6.54
CA GLN A 191 -0.44 -20.80 -5.13
C GLN A 191 0.75 -20.16 -4.41
N TRP A 192 1.97 -20.64 -4.64
CA TRP A 192 3.20 -20.05 -4.07
C TRP A 192 3.44 -18.63 -4.58
N LEU A 193 3.18 -18.39 -5.86
CA LEU A 193 3.24 -17.05 -6.44
C LEU A 193 2.24 -16.11 -5.77
N GLY A 194 0.98 -16.54 -5.63
CA GLY A 194 -0.03 -15.75 -4.92
C GLY A 194 0.32 -15.50 -3.44
N LEU A 195 0.83 -16.51 -2.73
CA LEU A 195 1.23 -16.39 -1.32
C LEU A 195 2.42 -15.45 -1.09
N SER A 196 3.17 -15.09 -2.13
CA SER A 196 4.34 -14.20 -2.04
C SER A 196 3.99 -12.77 -1.62
N ASN A 197 2.71 -12.41 -1.49
CA ASN A 197 2.23 -11.09 -1.05
C ASN A 197 2.93 -10.53 0.19
N SER A 198 3.19 -11.37 1.19
CA SER A 198 3.86 -10.92 2.42
C SER A 198 5.34 -10.63 2.22
N GLY A 199 6.03 -11.41 1.36
CA GLY A 199 7.46 -11.27 1.08
C GLY A 199 7.80 -10.16 0.09
N ILE A 200 6.87 -9.84 -0.82
CA ILE A 200 7.04 -8.80 -1.84
C ILE A 200 7.02 -7.41 -1.19
N ASN A 201 6.23 -7.21 -0.14
CA ASN A 201 6.08 -5.93 0.55
C ASN A 201 7.44 -5.33 0.94
N PRO A 202 8.29 -5.96 1.78
CA PRO A 202 9.63 -5.46 2.12
C PRO A 202 10.51 -5.11 0.91
N ILE A 203 10.49 -5.94 -0.13
CA ILE A 203 11.30 -5.73 -1.36
C ILE A 203 10.89 -4.43 -2.05
N ILE A 204 9.58 -4.19 -2.19
CA ILE A 204 9.08 -2.96 -2.80
C ILE A 204 9.40 -1.74 -1.91
N TYR A 205 9.27 -1.89 -0.59
CA TYR A 205 9.70 -0.85 0.36
C TYR A 205 11.19 -0.54 0.23
N CYS A 206 12.04 -1.54 0.04
CA CYS A 206 13.46 -1.37 -0.22
C CYS A 206 13.72 -0.65 -1.56
N LEU A 207 13.03 -1.00 -2.64
CA LEU A 207 13.30 -0.38 -3.94
C LEU A 207 12.85 1.09 -3.98
N PHE A 208 11.64 1.38 -3.49
CA PHE A 208 10.99 2.66 -3.72
C PHE A 208 11.05 3.63 -2.53
N SER A 209 11.22 3.17 -1.28
CA SER A 209 11.33 4.07 -0.12
C SER A 209 12.79 4.36 0.24
N ARG A 210 13.27 5.57 -0.11
CA ARG A 210 14.63 6.03 0.25
C ARG A 210 14.85 6.05 1.76
N LYS A 211 13.81 6.38 2.54
CA LYS A 211 13.86 6.40 4.01
C LYS A 211 14.10 5.00 4.59
N ILE A 212 13.45 3.98 4.02
CA ILE A 212 13.61 2.58 4.46
C ILE A 212 14.97 2.03 4.04
N ARG A 213 15.44 2.33 2.82
CA ARG A 213 16.82 1.98 2.41
C ARG A 213 17.88 2.54 3.33
N ILE A 214 17.73 3.80 3.76
CA ILE A 214 18.68 4.43 4.69
C ILE A 214 18.65 3.69 6.02
N ARG A 215 17.48 3.38 6.58
CA ARG A 215 17.35 2.62 7.84
C ARG A 215 17.90 1.19 7.74
N ILE A 216 17.66 0.48 6.64
CA ILE A 216 18.21 -0.87 6.42
C ILE A 216 19.73 -0.81 6.25
N LYS A 217 20.25 0.15 5.50
CA LYS A 217 21.71 0.37 5.42
C LYS A 217 22.32 0.72 6.78
N MET A 218 21.61 1.44 7.63
CA MET A 218 22.02 1.73 9.02
C MET A 218 21.99 0.47 9.90
N MET A 219 21.01 -0.41 9.75
CA MET A 219 20.96 -1.68 10.49
C MET A 219 22.00 -2.70 10.00
N VAL A 220 22.28 -2.75 8.69
CA VAL A 220 23.24 -3.69 8.11
C VAL A 220 24.70 -3.23 8.31
N LYS A 221 24.95 -1.92 8.37
CA LYS A 221 26.22 -1.36 8.85
C LYS A 221 26.15 -1.15 10.37
N CYS A 222 26.19 -2.23 11.15
CA CYS A 222 26.27 -2.19 12.62
C CYS A 222 27.50 -1.42 13.19
N CYS A 223 28.32 -0.75 12.38
CA CYS A 223 29.42 0.09 12.84
C CYS A 223 29.51 1.40 12.04
N ARG A 224 28.83 2.44 12.55
CA ARG A 224 29.20 3.88 12.56
C ARG A 224 27.92 4.71 12.55
N TYR A 225 27.72 5.53 13.59
CA TYR A 225 26.42 6.09 13.92
C TYR A 225 26.33 6.95 15.22
N ARG A 226 27.42 7.33 15.92
CA ARG A 226 27.37 8.35 17.02
C ARG A 226 27.63 9.79 16.53
N PHE A 227 27.47 10.08 15.24
CA PHE A 227 27.89 11.35 14.60
C PHE A 227 26.98 11.83 13.43
N TYR A 228 25.90 11.11 13.06
CA TYR A 228 24.98 11.50 11.96
C TYR A 228 23.80 12.22 12.51
N ASP A 229 23.52 12.00 13.79
CA ASP A 229 22.45 12.70 14.46
C ASP A 229 22.79 14.19 14.50
N ASP A 230 24.06 14.56 14.74
CA ASP A 230 24.44 15.98 14.69
C ASP A 230 24.35 16.57 13.29
N ASN A 231 24.83 15.92 12.23
CA ASN A 231 24.79 16.53 10.89
C ASN A 231 23.40 16.50 10.25
N ALA A 232 22.60 15.45 10.47
CA ALA A 232 21.23 15.36 9.94
C ALA A 232 20.24 16.19 10.77
N ALA A 233 20.39 16.27 12.09
CA ALA A 233 19.65 17.22 12.91
C ALA A 233 20.08 18.65 12.60
N VAL A 234 21.37 18.93 12.38
CA VAL A 234 21.84 20.27 11.95
C VAL A 234 21.37 20.62 10.53
N GLU A 235 21.25 19.68 9.59
CA GLU A 235 20.64 19.94 8.27
C GLU A 235 19.12 20.15 8.36
N MET A 236 18.40 19.35 9.15
CA MET A 236 16.97 19.59 9.43
C MET A 236 16.76 20.93 10.15
N ASN A 237 17.62 21.28 11.10
CA ASN A 237 17.53 22.52 11.87
C ASN A 237 18.02 23.73 11.04
N LYS A 238 18.96 23.57 10.09
CA LYS A 238 19.31 24.59 9.08
C LYS A 238 18.19 24.79 8.06
N GLN A 239 17.49 23.73 7.63
CA GLN A 239 16.30 23.86 6.78
C GLN A 239 15.12 24.47 7.54
N THR A 240 14.94 24.14 8.83
CA THR A 240 13.89 24.71 9.68
C THR A 240 14.19 26.16 10.06
N LYS A 241 15.45 26.52 10.34
CA LYS A 241 15.87 27.92 10.55
C LYS A 241 15.89 28.75 9.25
N ARG A 242 16.15 28.15 8.07
CA ARG A 242 15.92 28.81 6.77
C ARG A 242 14.43 29.03 6.49
N PHE A 243 13.56 28.14 6.97
CA PHE A 243 12.10 28.29 6.84
C PHE A 243 11.47 29.21 7.92
N SER A 244 12.12 29.44 9.05
CA SER A 244 11.68 30.39 10.09
C SER A 244 12.22 31.81 9.92
N SER A 245 12.99 32.11 8.86
CA SER A 245 13.34 33.49 8.50
C SER A 245 12.35 34.07 7.49
N THR A 246 11.06 34.07 7.83
CA THR A 246 10.13 35.01 7.22
C THR A 246 10.44 36.37 7.83
N ARG A 247 11.29 37.18 7.18
CA ARG A 247 11.32 38.62 7.51
C ARG A 247 9.94 39.15 7.18
N TYR A 248 9.15 39.46 8.20
CA TYR A 248 7.94 40.24 8.02
C TYR A 248 8.38 41.62 7.50
N PHE A 249 7.89 41.99 6.32
CA PHE A 249 8.04 43.34 5.78
C PHE A 249 6.74 44.08 6.08
N SER A 250 6.82 45.26 6.68
CA SER A 250 5.67 46.17 6.76
C SER A 250 5.60 46.98 5.47
N VAL A 251 4.38 47.16 4.97
CA VAL A 251 4.10 48.02 3.81
C VAL A 251 3.72 49.40 4.36
N ASP A 252 4.57 50.39 4.14
CA ASP A 252 4.25 51.78 4.46
C ASP A 252 3.78 52.51 3.20
N TYR A 253 2.64 53.18 3.29
CA TYR A 253 2.12 54.06 2.24
C TYR A 253 2.39 55.50 2.67
N THR A 254 3.57 56.00 2.32
CA THR A 254 3.91 57.42 2.50
C THR A 254 4.13 58.04 1.12
N ASN A 255 3.45 59.16 0.84
CA ASN A 255 3.57 59.93 -0.41
C ASN A 255 3.33 59.15 -1.71
N GLY A 256 2.39 58.19 -1.70
CA GLY A 256 2.00 57.45 -2.91
C GLY A 256 3.04 56.46 -3.45
N GLN A 257 4.15 56.21 -2.73
CA GLN A 257 5.12 55.18 -3.07
C GLN A 257 5.10 54.03 -2.06
N VAL A 258 5.12 52.80 -2.58
CA VAL A 258 5.14 51.57 -1.78
C VAL A 258 6.58 51.25 -1.40
N VAL A 259 6.93 51.44 -0.13
CA VAL A 259 8.28 51.12 0.40
C VAL A 259 8.19 49.94 1.36
N LEU A 260 8.92 48.86 1.05
CA LEU A 260 9.00 47.65 1.89
C LEU A 260 10.13 47.78 2.91
N ARG A 261 9.82 47.85 4.22
CA ARG A 261 10.85 47.84 5.28
C ARG A 261 10.93 46.49 6.01
N PRO A 262 12.12 45.88 6.17
CA PRO A 262 12.27 44.65 6.95
C PRO A 262 12.20 44.94 8.45
N HIS A 263 11.40 44.15 9.18
CA HIS A 263 11.28 44.27 10.64
C HIS A 263 12.60 43.86 11.33
N LYS A 264 13.31 44.81 11.97
CA LYS A 264 14.47 44.50 12.81
C LYS A 264 13.98 43.93 14.15
N HIS A 265 14.27 42.67 14.43
CA HIS A 265 14.14 42.13 15.79
C HIS A 265 15.11 42.86 16.72
N ARG A 266 14.58 43.68 17.64
CA ARG A 266 15.32 44.28 18.74
C ARG A 266 15.79 43.14 19.66
N LYS A 267 17.09 42.83 19.65
CA LYS A 267 17.69 41.94 20.66
C LYS A 267 17.56 42.64 22.01
N SER A 268 16.68 42.12 22.87
CA SER A 268 16.69 42.44 24.30
C SER A 268 18.02 41.94 24.88
N GLY A 269 18.85 42.86 25.37
CA GLY A 269 20.12 42.56 26.00
C GLY A 269 19.90 41.91 27.35
N SER A 270 20.28 40.64 27.49
CA SER A 270 20.53 40.03 28.78
C SER A 270 22.00 40.29 29.13
N LYS A 271 22.21 41.19 30.11
CA LYS A 271 23.49 41.36 30.80
C LYS A 271 23.91 40.00 31.37
N LYS A 272 25.01 39.43 30.88
CA LYS A 272 25.82 38.48 31.65
C LYS A 272 27.07 39.22 32.09
N GLN A 273 27.07 39.56 33.38
CA GLN A 273 28.24 39.98 34.12
C GLN A 273 29.07 38.71 34.38
N THR A 274 30.24 38.62 33.76
CA THR A 274 31.31 37.71 34.15
C THR A 274 32.57 38.57 34.15
N ASN A 275 32.93 39.08 35.33
CA ASN A 275 34.28 39.57 35.59
C ASN A 275 35.13 38.36 35.98
N ILE A 276 36.36 38.38 35.45
CA ILE A 276 37.43 37.41 35.61
C ILE A 276 38.65 38.24 36.05
N TYR A 277 39.24 37.87 37.21
CA TYR A 277 40.52 38.27 37.86
C TYR A 277 40.67 39.78 38.21
N ASP A 278 41.11 40.23 39.39
CA ASP A 278 42.00 39.67 40.44
C ASP A 278 41.39 39.66 41.86
#